data_AF-Q19U22-F1
#
_entry.id   AF-Q19U22-F1
#
_cell.length_a   1.000
_cell.length_b   1.000
_cell.length_c   1.000
_cell.angle_alpha   90.00
_cell.angle_beta   90.00
_cell.angle_gamma   90.00
#
_symmetry.space_group_name_H-M   'P 1'
#
loop_
_entity.id
_entity.type
_entity.pdbx_description
1 polymer ?
#
loop_
_entity_poly.entity_id
_entity_poly.type
_entity_poly.pdbx_seq_one_letter_code
_entity_poly.pdbx_strand_id
1 'polypeptide(L)'
;NAHQTTKAVMNWLAHLPNRTENRVLSGAFGGYSHDTFSMAEADRIRSVTGQSPAIYGCDYARGWLETANIEDSIDVSCNGDLMSYWKNGGIPQISLHLANPAFQSGHFKTPITNDQYKKILDSSTIEGKRLNAMLSKIADGLQELENQGVPVLFRPLHEMNGEWFWW
;
A
#
# COMPACT_ATOMS: atom_id res chain seq x y z
N ASN A 1 16.21 0.87 13.04
CA ASN A 1 15.64 2.03 13.73
C ASN A 1 14.11 2.06 13.74
N ALA A 2 13.41 0.92 13.69
CA ALA A 2 11.95 0.91 13.78
C ALA A 2 11.45 1.47 15.13
N HIS A 3 10.30 2.15 15.10
CA HIS A 3 9.58 2.60 16.30
C HIS A 3 9.27 1.43 17.23
N GLN A 4 9.22 1.70 18.53
CA GLN A 4 9.02 0.66 19.55
C GLN A 4 7.68 -0.07 19.35
N THR A 5 6.62 0.65 18.99
CA THR A 5 5.30 0.07 18.65
C THR A 5 5.41 -0.95 17.53
N THR A 6 6.04 -0.59 16.41
CA THR A 6 6.24 -1.49 15.26
C THR A 6 7.05 -2.72 15.63
N LYS A 7 8.13 -2.56 16.42
CA LYS A 7 8.92 -3.71 16.92
C LYS A 7 8.07 -4.66 17.75
N ALA A 8 7.24 -4.14 18.65
CA ALA A 8 6.36 -4.93 19.50
C ALA A 8 5.30 -5.69 18.68
N VAL A 9 4.65 -5.00 17.72
CA VAL A 9 3.66 -5.60 16.82
C VAL A 9 4.30 -6.70 15.96
N MET A 10 5.48 -6.45 15.38
CA MET A 10 6.17 -7.46 14.56
C MET A 10 6.52 -8.71 15.37
N ASN A 11 7.05 -8.53 16.58
CA ASN A 11 7.33 -9.65 17.47
C ASN A 11 6.05 -10.41 17.82
N TRP A 12 4.97 -9.69 18.15
CA TRP A 12 3.68 -10.30 18.47
C TRP A 12 3.10 -11.12 17.30
N LEU A 13 3.12 -10.58 16.08
CA LEU A 13 2.66 -11.25 14.86
C LEU A 13 3.39 -12.59 14.66
N ALA A 14 4.73 -12.59 14.80
CA ALA A 14 5.55 -13.78 14.61
C ALA A 14 5.25 -14.91 15.62
N HIS A 15 4.70 -14.57 16.80
CA HIS A 15 4.37 -15.54 17.85
C HIS A 15 2.91 -16.00 17.82
N LEU A 16 2.07 -15.47 16.93
CA LEU A 16 0.69 -15.93 16.76
C LEU A 16 0.58 -17.45 16.55
N PRO A 17 1.44 -18.10 15.73
CA PRO A 17 1.37 -19.55 15.51
C PRO A 17 1.63 -20.41 16.77
N ASN A 18 2.15 -19.82 17.86
CA ASN A 18 2.40 -20.55 19.11
C ASN A 18 1.13 -20.68 19.98
N ARG A 19 0.04 -19.99 19.63
CA ARG A 19 -1.22 -20.01 20.38
C ARG A 19 -2.10 -21.18 19.98
N THR A 20 -3.01 -21.57 20.87
CA THR A 20 -4.06 -22.57 20.59
C THR A 20 -5.29 -21.95 19.90
N GLU A 21 -5.49 -20.64 20.03
CA GLU A 21 -6.59 -19.86 19.46
C GLU A 21 -6.12 -18.45 19.09
N ASN A 22 -6.94 -17.66 18.38
CA ASN A 22 -6.65 -16.25 18.06
C ASN A 22 -5.25 -16.04 17.45
N ARG A 23 -4.95 -16.84 16.41
CA ARG A 23 -3.63 -16.97 15.77
C ARG A 23 -3.59 -16.59 14.29
N VAL A 24 -4.72 -16.15 13.74
CA VAL A 24 -4.85 -15.69 12.35
C VAL A 24 -5.65 -14.40 12.38
N LEU A 25 -5.09 -13.32 11.83
CA LEU A 25 -5.80 -12.06 11.68
C LEU A 25 -6.67 -12.14 10.43
N SER A 26 -7.95 -11.78 10.57
CA SER A 26 -8.81 -11.50 9.43
C SER A 26 -8.35 -10.22 8.72
N GLY A 27 -8.60 -10.12 7.42
CA GLY A 27 -8.23 -8.95 6.65
C GLY A 27 -9.19 -8.70 5.49
N ALA A 28 -9.37 -7.42 5.14
CA ALA A 28 -10.14 -7.02 3.97
C ALA A 28 -9.45 -5.86 3.24
N PHE A 29 -9.59 -5.84 1.92
CA PHE A 29 -9.16 -4.71 1.10
C PHE A 29 -10.30 -3.71 0.99
N GLY A 30 -10.04 -2.48 1.45
CA GLY A 30 -11.01 -1.38 1.42
C GLY A 30 -11.10 -0.67 0.07
N GLY A 31 -10.07 -0.76 -0.77
CA GLY A 31 -10.05 -0.19 -2.12
C GLY A 31 -8.83 0.70 -2.40
N TYR A 32 -8.87 1.36 -3.56
CA TYR A 32 -7.83 2.28 -4.03
C TYR A 32 -8.14 3.72 -3.57
N SER A 33 -7.14 4.43 -3.03
CA SER A 33 -7.33 5.75 -2.42
C SER A 33 -7.92 6.76 -3.39
N HIS A 34 -8.91 7.54 -2.93
CA HIS A 34 -9.67 8.51 -3.73
C HIS A 34 -10.26 7.94 -5.04
N ASP A 35 -10.57 6.64 -5.07
CA ASP A 35 -11.21 5.97 -6.20
C ASP A 35 -12.30 5.01 -5.70
N THR A 36 -11.90 3.94 -5.04
CA THR A 36 -12.81 2.89 -4.53
C THR A 36 -12.66 2.63 -3.05
N PHE A 37 -11.64 3.20 -2.40
CA PHE A 37 -11.42 3.04 -0.97
C PHE A 37 -12.64 3.49 -0.17
N SER A 38 -13.13 2.59 0.70
CA SER A 38 -14.30 2.82 1.53
C SER A 38 -14.28 1.93 2.77
N MET A 39 -14.97 2.35 3.83
CA MET A 39 -15.26 1.52 5.00
C MET A 39 -16.40 0.51 4.78
N ALA A 40 -17.05 0.54 3.61
CA ALA A 40 -18.20 -0.30 3.28
C ALA A 40 -17.92 -1.81 3.45
N GLU A 41 -16.72 -2.28 3.11
CA GLU A 41 -16.38 -3.69 3.27
C GLU A 41 -16.22 -4.08 4.74
N ALA A 42 -15.55 -3.25 5.56
CA ALA A 42 -15.49 -3.46 7.01
C ALA A 42 -16.89 -3.48 7.64
N ASP A 43 -17.75 -2.54 7.25
CA ASP A 43 -19.13 -2.45 7.77
C ASP A 43 -19.99 -3.64 7.32
N ARG A 44 -19.81 -4.12 6.08
CA ARG A 44 -20.48 -5.32 5.57
C ARG A 44 -20.05 -6.58 6.30
N ILE A 45 -18.75 -6.75 6.56
CA ILE A 45 -18.25 -7.88 7.36
C ILE A 45 -18.84 -7.81 8.77
N ARG A 46 -18.87 -6.63 9.38
CA ARG A 46 -19.46 -6.42 10.72
C ARG A 46 -20.95 -6.73 10.76
N SER A 47 -21.72 -6.33 9.75
CA SER A 47 -23.17 -6.57 9.72
C SER A 47 -23.53 -8.06 9.59
N VAL A 48 -22.71 -8.83 8.89
CA VAL A 48 -22.94 -10.27 8.67
C VAL A 48 -22.39 -11.13 9.82
N THR A 49 -21.25 -10.74 10.40
CA THR A 49 -20.51 -11.59 11.34
C THR A 49 -20.52 -11.10 12.79
N GLY A 50 -20.92 -9.84 13.02
CA GLY A 50 -20.75 -9.15 14.29
C GLY A 50 -19.30 -8.72 14.59
N GLN A 51 -18.36 -8.93 13.66
CA GLN A 51 -16.92 -8.64 13.82
C GLN A 51 -16.38 -7.81 12.66
N SER A 52 -15.37 -6.98 12.92
CA SER A 52 -14.62 -6.26 11.88
C SER A 52 -13.32 -7.01 11.53
N PRO A 53 -12.76 -6.85 10.31
CA PRO A 53 -11.47 -7.43 9.98
C PRO A 53 -10.36 -6.81 10.84
N ALA A 54 -9.41 -7.62 11.30
CA ALA A 54 -8.27 -7.13 12.07
C ALA A 54 -7.30 -6.29 11.22
N ILE A 55 -7.21 -6.57 9.91
CA ILE A 55 -6.39 -5.83 8.95
C ILE A 55 -7.30 -5.12 7.94
N TYR A 56 -7.01 -3.85 7.62
CA TYR A 56 -7.71 -3.13 6.56
C TYR A 56 -6.73 -2.54 5.55
N GLY A 57 -6.95 -2.87 4.28
CA GLY A 57 -6.05 -2.52 3.19
C GLY A 57 -6.49 -1.29 2.42
N CYS A 58 -5.55 -0.39 2.14
CA CYS A 58 -5.66 0.63 1.09
C CYS A 58 -4.57 0.38 0.04
N ASP A 59 -4.82 0.80 -1.19
CA ASP A 59 -3.78 0.93 -2.21
C ASP A 59 -3.67 2.40 -2.61
N TYR A 60 -2.46 2.97 -2.54
CA TYR A 60 -2.25 4.38 -2.87
C TYR A 60 -2.16 4.63 -4.37
N ALA A 61 -1.86 3.63 -5.18
CA ALA A 61 -1.47 3.84 -6.57
C ALA A 61 -2.55 3.34 -7.54
N ARG A 62 -3.07 4.25 -8.35
CA ARG A 62 -4.04 3.99 -9.43
C ARG A 62 -3.32 3.98 -10.76
N GLY A 63 -2.35 3.07 -10.92
CA GLY A 63 -1.42 3.05 -12.06
C GLY A 63 -2.02 2.76 -13.44
N TRP A 64 -3.34 2.60 -13.54
CA TRP A 64 -4.06 2.58 -14.81
C TRP A 64 -4.43 3.97 -15.33
N LEU A 65 -4.35 5.02 -14.49
CA LEU A 65 -4.72 6.38 -14.90
C LEU A 65 -3.67 7.03 -15.79
N GLU A 66 -4.13 7.62 -16.89
CA GLU A 66 -3.35 8.59 -17.65
C GLU A 66 -3.46 9.95 -16.96
N THR A 67 -2.33 10.54 -16.60
CA THR A 67 -2.25 11.76 -15.78
C THR A 67 -1.23 12.74 -16.33
N ALA A 68 -1.31 14.01 -15.93
CA ALA A 68 -0.37 15.04 -16.37
C ALA A 68 1.05 14.81 -15.83
N ASN A 69 1.16 14.40 -14.55
CA ASN A 69 2.40 13.90 -13.95
C ASN A 69 2.17 12.50 -13.39
N ILE A 70 3.17 11.62 -13.43
CA ILE A 70 3.00 10.21 -13.08
C ILE A 70 2.60 10.03 -11.60
N GLU A 71 3.10 10.88 -10.73
CA GLU A 71 2.80 10.91 -9.29
C GLU A 71 1.36 11.34 -8.99
N ASP A 72 0.62 11.89 -9.95
CA ASP A 72 -0.82 12.15 -9.80
C ASP A 72 -1.62 10.83 -9.70
N SER A 73 -1.04 9.70 -10.13
CA SER A 73 -1.60 8.37 -9.89
C SER A 73 -1.53 7.92 -8.42
N ILE A 74 -0.77 8.63 -7.58
CA ILE A 74 -0.66 8.37 -6.15
C ILE A 74 -1.62 9.28 -5.38
N ASP A 75 -2.44 8.67 -4.54
CA ASP A 75 -3.29 9.37 -3.57
C ASP A 75 -3.20 8.67 -2.21
N VAL A 76 -3.21 9.47 -1.15
CA VAL A 76 -2.98 9.01 0.24
C VAL A 76 -4.15 9.36 1.17
N SER A 77 -5.27 9.84 0.62
CA SER A 77 -6.41 10.35 1.39
C SER A 77 -7.08 9.29 2.27
N CYS A 78 -6.89 7.99 1.99
CA CYS A 78 -7.36 6.90 2.85
C CYS A 78 -6.68 6.89 4.24
N ASN A 79 -5.61 7.66 4.45
CA ASN A 79 -4.89 7.74 5.72
C ASN A 79 -5.75 8.10 6.92
N GLY A 80 -6.74 8.98 6.75
CA GLY A 80 -7.67 9.33 7.83
C GLY A 80 -8.38 8.11 8.43
N ASP A 81 -8.86 7.24 7.55
CA ASP A 81 -9.50 5.99 7.94
C ASP A 81 -8.50 4.96 8.46
N LEU A 82 -7.31 4.83 7.87
CA LEU A 82 -6.27 3.90 8.33
C LEU A 82 -5.77 4.24 9.75
N MET A 83 -5.54 5.53 10.03
CA MET A 83 -5.19 6.00 11.38
C MET A 83 -6.32 5.70 12.37
N SER A 84 -7.57 5.92 11.96
CA SER A 84 -8.74 5.60 12.79
C SER A 84 -8.89 4.09 13.01
N TYR A 85 -8.58 3.27 12.01
CA TYR A 85 -8.57 1.80 12.10
C TYR A 85 -7.57 1.31 13.14
N TRP A 86 -6.35 1.85 13.11
CA TRP A 86 -5.32 1.58 14.13
C TRP A 86 -5.78 1.97 15.54
N LYS A 87 -6.32 3.19 15.69
CA LYS A 87 -6.84 3.69 16.98
C LYS A 87 -7.94 2.79 17.54
N ASN A 88 -8.72 2.13 16.67
CA ASN A 88 -9.81 1.23 17.04
C ASN A 88 -9.39 -0.25 17.12
N GLY A 89 -8.08 -0.55 17.11
CA GLY A 89 -7.54 -1.89 17.38
C GLY A 89 -7.27 -2.76 16.14
N GLY A 90 -7.43 -2.23 14.93
CA GLY A 90 -7.01 -2.89 13.69
C GLY A 90 -5.58 -2.54 13.27
N ILE A 91 -5.09 -3.10 12.17
CA ILE A 91 -3.77 -2.80 11.59
C ILE A 91 -3.92 -2.42 10.12
N PRO A 92 -3.41 -1.27 9.66
CA PRO A 92 -3.47 -0.90 8.26
C PRO A 92 -2.48 -1.70 7.41
N GLN A 93 -2.90 -2.04 6.18
CA GLN A 93 -2.04 -2.56 5.11
C GLN A 93 -2.01 -1.55 3.96
N ILE A 94 -0.83 -1.32 3.37
CA ILE A 94 -0.71 -0.52 2.14
C ILE A 94 0.01 -1.34 1.06
N SER A 95 -0.61 -1.42 -0.11
CA SER A 95 -0.02 -1.92 -1.35
C SER A 95 0.07 -0.83 -2.41
N LEU A 96 0.71 -1.13 -3.54
CA LEU A 96 0.98 -0.16 -4.60
C LEU A 96 0.81 -0.79 -6.00
N HIS A 97 -0.25 -0.43 -6.72
CA HIS A 97 -0.35 -0.68 -8.16
C HIS A 97 0.27 0.48 -8.96
N LEU A 98 1.60 0.61 -8.89
CA LEU A 98 2.35 1.74 -9.46
C LEU A 98 2.15 1.92 -10.96
N ALA A 99 1.94 3.17 -11.40
CA ALA A 99 2.11 3.53 -12.80
C ALA A 99 3.53 3.18 -13.28
N ASN A 100 3.68 2.94 -14.58
CA ASN A 100 4.94 2.49 -15.16
C ASN A 100 5.83 3.67 -15.57
N PRO A 101 6.99 3.88 -14.89
CA PRO A 101 7.85 5.04 -15.13
C PRO A 101 8.61 4.99 -16.46
N ALA A 102 8.59 3.88 -17.19
CA ALA A 102 9.06 3.84 -18.58
C ALA A 102 8.19 4.71 -19.51
N PHE A 103 6.95 5.00 -19.11
CA PHE A 103 5.99 5.83 -19.83
C PHE A 103 5.76 7.15 -19.09
N GLN A 104 5.02 8.07 -19.72
CA GLN A 104 4.74 9.37 -19.11
C GLN A 104 3.81 9.25 -17.89
N SER A 105 2.80 8.38 -17.95
CA SER A 105 1.88 8.05 -16.86
C SER A 105 1.21 6.69 -17.15
N GLY A 106 0.34 6.19 -16.26
CA GLY A 106 -0.46 4.98 -16.51
C GLY A 106 0.37 3.70 -16.71
N HIS A 107 -0.12 2.82 -17.58
CA HIS A 107 0.62 1.64 -18.08
C HIS A 107 1.12 0.64 -17.02
N PHE A 108 0.52 0.57 -15.82
CA PHE A 108 0.96 -0.34 -14.76
C PHE A 108 1.06 -1.83 -15.15
N LYS A 109 0.35 -2.25 -16.21
CA LYS A 109 0.39 -3.61 -16.74
C LYS A 109 1.05 -3.76 -18.12
N THR A 110 1.75 -2.73 -18.57
CA THR A 110 2.49 -2.78 -19.83
C THR A 110 3.92 -3.27 -19.55
N PRO A 111 4.36 -4.39 -20.12
CA PRO A 111 5.71 -4.92 -19.88
C PRO A 111 6.78 -3.99 -20.43
N ILE A 112 7.99 -4.09 -19.87
CA ILE A 112 9.15 -3.30 -20.27
C ILE A 112 10.35 -4.21 -20.52
N THR A 113 11.33 -3.70 -21.25
CA THR A 113 12.63 -4.37 -21.44
C THR A 113 13.54 -4.18 -20.22
N ASN A 114 14.53 -5.07 -20.08
CA ASN A 114 15.57 -4.92 -19.04
C ASN A 114 16.34 -3.60 -19.15
N ASP A 115 16.50 -3.04 -20.35
CA ASP A 115 17.20 -1.76 -20.52
C ASP A 115 16.34 -0.57 -20.06
N GLN A 116 15.01 -0.61 -20.26
CA GLN A 116 14.09 0.35 -19.63
C GLN A 116 14.12 0.20 -18.11
N TYR A 117 14.14 -1.03 -17.60
CA TYR A 117 14.24 -1.29 -16.16
C TYR A 117 15.51 -0.67 -15.56
N LYS A 118 16.67 -0.83 -16.22
CA LYS A 118 17.93 -0.19 -15.78
C LYS A 118 17.81 1.34 -15.72
N LYS A 119 17.10 1.96 -16.66
CA LYS A 119 16.84 3.41 -16.62
C LYS A 119 15.96 3.79 -15.44
N ILE A 120 14.90 3.03 -15.18
CA ILE A 120 14.04 3.23 -13.99
C ILE A 120 14.86 3.19 -12.69
N LEU A 121 15.89 2.34 -12.61
CA LEU A 121 16.79 2.26 -11.45
C LEU A 121 17.83 3.40 -11.38
N ASP A 122 18.07 4.12 -12.49
CA ASP A 122 19.01 5.23 -12.55
C ASP A 122 18.27 6.57 -12.36
N SER A 123 18.44 7.15 -11.17
CA SER A 123 17.82 8.43 -10.77
C SER A 123 18.24 9.64 -11.62
N SER A 124 19.28 9.53 -12.46
CA SER A 124 19.67 10.59 -13.38
C SER A 124 18.78 10.65 -14.64
N THR A 125 18.15 9.53 -15.00
CA THR A 125 17.27 9.41 -16.16
C THR A 125 15.88 9.98 -15.90
N ILE A 126 15.08 10.18 -16.96
CA ILE A 126 13.70 10.64 -16.80
C ILE A 126 12.81 9.56 -16.17
N GLU A 127 13.05 8.29 -16.49
CA GLU A 127 12.36 7.14 -15.92
C GLU A 127 12.64 7.02 -14.41
N GLY A 128 13.89 7.16 -13.99
CA GLY A 128 14.24 7.15 -12.56
C GLY A 128 13.67 8.35 -11.80
N LYS A 129 13.63 9.54 -12.42
CA LYS A 129 12.96 10.71 -11.82
C LYS A 129 11.45 10.50 -11.61
N ARG A 130 10.78 9.84 -12.57
CA ARG A 130 9.37 9.45 -12.46
C ARG A 130 9.13 8.47 -11.32
N LEU A 131 9.99 7.45 -11.18
CA LEU A 131 9.93 6.54 -10.04
C LEU A 131 10.09 7.30 -8.72
N ASN A 132 11.11 8.15 -8.61
CA ASN A 132 11.36 8.93 -7.40
C ASN A 132 10.21 9.89 -7.07
N ALA A 133 9.54 10.47 -8.07
CA ALA A 133 8.36 11.32 -7.85
C ALA A 133 7.21 10.53 -7.19
N MET A 134 6.90 9.33 -7.69
CA MET A 134 5.92 8.45 -7.06
C MET A 134 6.34 8.04 -5.64
N LEU A 135 7.60 7.62 -5.47
CA LEU A 135 8.13 7.19 -4.17
C LEU A 135 8.09 8.33 -3.13
N SER A 136 8.37 9.57 -3.56
CA SER A 136 8.28 10.74 -2.68
C SER A 136 6.86 10.94 -2.18
N LYS A 137 5.86 10.93 -3.06
CA LYS A 137 4.46 11.13 -2.68
C LYS A 137 3.90 9.98 -1.82
N ILE A 138 4.37 8.76 -2.06
CA ILE A 138 4.09 7.61 -1.19
C ILE A 138 4.72 7.81 0.19
N ALA A 139 5.98 8.24 0.25
CA ALA A 139 6.69 8.48 1.49
C ALA A 139 6.03 9.59 2.32
N ASP A 140 5.55 10.66 1.69
CA ASP A 140 4.79 11.73 2.36
C ASP A 140 3.53 11.17 3.04
N GLY A 141 2.76 10.30 2.36
CA GLY A 141 1.62 9.62 2.96
C GLY A 141 2.00 8.66 4.09
N LEU A 142 3.08 7.90 3.94
CA LEU A 142 3.57 7.02 5.01
C LEU A 142 4.08 7.80 6.22
N GLN A 143 4.66 8.99 6.00
CA GLN A 143 5.12 9.89 7.06
C GLN A 143 3.95 10.36 7.93
N GLU A 144 2.76 10.60 7.35
CA GLU A 144 1.56 10.93 8.13
C GLU A 144 1.21 9.84 9.14
N LEU A 145 1.30 8.56 8.73
CA LEU A 145 1.05 7.40 9.58
C LEU A 145 2.16 7.23 10.64
N GLU A 146 3.42 7.40 10.25
CA GLU A 146 4.56 7.33 11.17
C GLU A 146 4.48 8.41 12.25
N ASN A 147 4.07 9.62 11.90
CA ASN A 147 3.88 10.74 12.84
C ASN A 147 2.85 10.42 13.94
N GLN A 148 1.89 9.52 13.67
CA GLN A 148 0.92 9.02 14.65
C GLN A 148 1.36 7.70 15.32
N GLY A 149 2.56 7.21 15.02
CA GLY A 149 3.09 5.95 15.55
C GLY A 149 2.34 4.71 15.05
N VAL A 150 1.69 4.80 13.89
CA VAL A 150 0.90 3.72 13.29
C VAL A 150 1.84 2.72 12.59
N PRO A 151 1.88 1.44 13.01
CA PRO A 151 2.59 0.41 12.24
C PRO A 151 1.79 0.05 10.99
N VAL A 152 2.48 -0.07 9.86
CA VAL A 152 1.88 -0.38 8.55
C VAL A 152 2.42 -1.72 8.04
N LEU A 153 1.52 -2.60 7.59
CA LEU A 153 1.89 -3.73 6.74
C LEU A 153 2.13 -3.21 5.32
N PHE A 154 3.38 -2.89 5.00
CA PHE A 154 3.74 -2.33 3.69
C PHE A 154 4.14 -3.44 2.71
N ARG A 155 3.43 -3.53 1.59
CA ARG A 155 3.52 -4.63 0.62
C ARG A 155 3.77 -4.09 -0.81
N PRO A 156 4.97 -3.57 -1.11
CA PRO A 156 5.32 -3.06 -2.43
C PRO A 156 5.66 -4.18 -3.42
N LEU A 157 5.59 -3.88 -4.72
CA LEU A 157 6.06 -4.73 -5.83
C LEU A 157 5.55 -6.18 -5.73
N HIS A 158 4.27 -6.34 -5.43
CA HIS A 158 3.67 -7.66 -5.24
C HIS A 158 3.49 -8.41 -6.56
N GLU A 159 3.32 -9.73 -6.47
CA GLU A 159 3.04 -10.60 -7.63
C GLU A 159 4.09 -10.51 -8.75
N MET A 160 5.35 -10.21 -8.40
CA MET A 160 6.46 -10.06 -9.37
C MET A 160 6.78 -11.32 -10.18
N ASN A 161 6.28 -12.48 -9.74
CA ASN A 161 6.40 -13.74 -10.46
C ASN A 161 5.27 -13.97 -11.48
N GLY A 162 4.34 -13.03 -11.60
CA GLY A 162 3.32 -12.99 -12.64
C GLY A 162 3.77 -12.21 -13.89
N GLU A 163 2.94 -12.24 -14.92
CA GLU A 163 3.22 -11.65 -16.24
C GLU A 163 2.50 -10.32 -16.50
N TRP A 164 1.82 -9.77 -15.48
CA TRP A 164 0.95 -8.61 -15.66
C TRP A 164 1.58 -7.29 -15.27
N PHE A 165 2.27 -7.16 -14.13
CA PHE A 165 2.83 -5.87 -13.72
C PHE A 165 4.14 -5.55 -14.46
N TRP A 166 4.46 -4.26 -14.57
CA TRP A 166 5.67 -3.81 -15.27
C TRP A 166 6.98 -4.13 -14.54
N TRP A 167 6.90 -4.34 -13.22
CA TRP A 167 8.03 -4.67 -12.37
C TRP A 167 8.36 -6.16 -12.37
#